data_AF-A0A7K0T879-F1
#
_entry.id   AF-A0A7K0T879-F1
#
_cell.length_a   1.000
_cell.length_b   1.000
_cell.length_c   1.000
_cell.angle_alpha   90.00
_cell.angle_beta   90.00
_cell.angle_gamma   90.00
#
_symmetry.space_group_name_H-M   'P 1'
#
loop_
_entity.id
_entity.type
_entity.pdbx_description
1 polymer ?
#
loop_
_entity_poly.entity_id
_entity_poly.type
_entity_poly.pdbx_seq_one_letter_code
_entity_poly.pdbx_strand_id
1 'polypeptide(L)' 'MDWRHQSACRDEDPELFFPVGNTGPAISQIEEAKKVCN' A
#
# COMPACT_ATOMS: atom_id res chain seq x y z
N MET A 1 5.99 -20.06 9.76
CA MET A 1 5.82 -18.71 9.18
C MET A 1 5.49 -18.87 7.72
N ASP A 2 4.46 -18.20 7.24
CA ASP A 2 4.06 -18.18 5.83
C ASP A 2 4.42 -16.82 5.19
N TRP A 3 4.09 -16.64 3.92
CA TRP A 3 4.35 -15.41 3.17
C TRP A 3 3.69 -14.17 3.78
N ARG A 4 2.58 -14.32 4.52
CA ARG A 4 1.89 -13.19 5.18
C ARG A 4 2.70 -12.63 6.34
N HIS A 5 3.46 -13.48 7.01
CA HIS A 5 4.36 -13.04 8.08
C HIS A 5 5.57 -12.27 7.53
N GLN A 6 5.87 -12.40 6.23
CA GLN A 6 7.00 -11.77 5.54
C GLN A 6 6.59 -10.58 4.67
N SER A 7 5.31 -10.21 4.63
CA SER A 7 4.83 -9.14 3.76
C SER A 7 5.38 -7.78 4.22
N ALA A 8 5.98 -7.02 3.30
CA ALA A 8 6.49 -5.69 3.58
C ALA A 8 5.41 -4.73 4.12
N CYS A 9 4.16 -4.87 3.65
CA CYS A 9 3.03 -4.06 4.08
C CYS A 9 2.46 -4.38 5.48
N ARG A 10 3.03 -5.35 6.22
CA ARG A 10 2.46 -5.83 7.49
C ARG A 10 2.40 -4.76 8.57
N ASP A 11 3.40 -3.87 8.57
CA ASP A 11 3.60 -2.84 9.59
C ASP A 11 3.19 -1.43 9.10
N GLU A 12 2.55 -1.35 7.93
CA GLU A 12 2.02 -0.12 7.33
C GLU A 12 0.55 0.11 7.69
N ASP A 13 0.05 1.34 7.53
CA ASP A 13 -1.38 1.64 7.66
C ASP A 13 -2.18 0.92 6.56
N PRO A 14 -3.17 0.06 6.90
CA PRO A 14 -3.99 -0.62 5.91
C PRO A 14 -4.65 0.33 4.90
N GLU A 15 -5.09 1.52 5.33
CA GLU A 15 -5.82 2.46 4.48
C GLU A 15 -4.95 2.99 3.32
N LEU A 16 -3.62 2.95 3.45
CA LEU A 16 -2.68 3.30 2.37
C LEU A 16 -2.96 2.47 1.10
N PHE A 17 -3.39 1.21 1.25
CA PHE A 17 -3.62 0.28 0.16
C PHE A 17 -5.05 0.34 -0.42
N PHE A 18 -5.93 1.20 0.13
CA PHE A 18 -7.32 1.36 -0.30
C PHE A 18 -7.63 2.81 -0.75
N PRO A 19 -7.02 3.30 -1.84
CA PRO A 19 -7.30 4.64 -2.34
C PRO A 19 -8.73 4.79 -2.86
N VAL A 20 -9.33 5.95 -2.62
CA VAL A 20 -10.64 6.29 -3.18
C VAL A 20 -10.47 6.83 -4.60
N GLY A 21 -10.67 5.95 -5.58
CA GLY A 21 -10.52 6.26 -6.99
C GLY A 21 -9.07 6.11 -7.48
N ASN A 22 -8.80 6.64 -8.67
CA ASN A 22 -7.50 6.51 -9.36
C ASN A 22 -7.02 7.83 -9.99
N THR A 23 -7.59 8.96 -9.55
CA THR A 23 -7.27 10.30 -10.03
C THR A 23 -7.03 11.25 -8.86
N GLY A 24 -6.43 12.40 -9.13
CA GLY A 24 -6.19 13.42 -8.11
C GLY A 24 -5.35 12.89 -6.94
N PRO A 25 -5.76 13.09 -5.67
CA PRO A 25 -5.01 12.64 -4.50
C PRO A 25 -4.71 11.14 -4.47
N ALA A 26 -5.54 10.31 -5.11
CA ALA A 26 -5.33 8.86 -5.18
C ALA A 26 -4.03 8.50 -5.91
N ILE A 27 -3.54 9.34 -6.82
CA ILE A 27 -2.28 9.08 -7.54
C ILE A 27 -1.11 9.00 -6.56
N SER A 28 -1.01 9.98 -5.65
CA SER A 28 0.06 10.01 -4.64
C SER A 28 -0.06 8.84 -3.67
N GLN A 29 -1.28 8.50 -3.22
CA GLN A 29 -1.51 7.34 -2.36
C GLN A 29 -1.11 6.02 -3.05
N ILE A 30 -1.45 5.85 -4.33
CA ILE A 30 -1.04 4.68 -5.13
C ILE A 30 0.48 4.61 -5.28
N GLU A 31 1.14 5.74 -5.52
CA GLU A 31 2.61 5.81 -5.61
C GLU A 31 3.28 5.44 -4.28
N GLU A 32 2.73 5.89 -3.15
CA GLU A 32 3.22 5.52 -1.83
C GLU A 32 3.01 4.04 -1.53
N ALA A 33 1.82 3.50 -1.79
CA ALA A 33 1.55 2.07 -1.64
C ALA A 33 2.50 1.20 -2.49
N LYS A 34 2.81 1.63 -3.73
CA LYS A 34 3.76 0.92 -4.60
C LYS A 34 5.18 0.88 -4.04
N LYS A 35 5.63 1.93 -3.34
CA LYS A 35 6.97 1.96 -2.73
C LYS A 35 7.16 0.86 -1.67
N VAL A 36 6.08 0.43 -1.02
CA VAL A 36 6.09 -0.68 -0.06
C VAL A 36 6.33 -2.03 -0.74
N CYS A 37 5.90 -2.18 -2.00
CA CYS A 37 5.95 -3.43 -2.75
C CYS A 37 7.25 -3.65 -3.54
N ASN A 38 8.09 -2.64 -3.68
CA ASN A 38 9.28 -2.65 -4.53
C ASN A 38 10.41 -3.52 -3.98
#